data_AF-A0A182TN16-F1
#
_entry.id   AF-A0A182TN16-F1
#
_cell.length_a   1.000
_cell.length_b   1.000
_cell.length_c   1.000
_cell.angle_alpha   90.00
_cell.angle_beta   90.00
_cell.angle_gamma   90.00
#
_symmetry.space_group_name_H-M   'P 1'
#
loop_
_entity.id
_entity.type
_entity.pdbx_description
1 polymer ?
#
loop_
_entity_poly.entity_id
_entity_poly.type
_entity_poly.pdbx_seq_one_letter_code
_entity_poly.pdbx_strand_id
1 'polypeptide(L)'
;MSRFSEQANNDDDNDETGPKTILNSMHKYQPRFHLVRANDILKLPYSTFRTYVFKETEFIAVTAYQNEKITQLKIDNNPFAKGFRDTGAGKREKNSVRRQSINTLFCSLGH
;
A
#
# COMPACT_ATOMS: atom_id res chain seq x y z
N MET A 1 8.16 -1.83 27.06
CA MET A 1 8.32 -2.22 25.65
C MET A 1 7.41 -3.41 25.40
N SER A 2 6.16 -3.13 25.00
CA SER A 2 5.05 -4.07 25.02
C SER A 2 4.13 -3.75 23.86
N ARG A 3 3.78 -4.79 23.08
CA ARG A 3 2.78 -4.86 21.99
C ARG A 3 3.21 -4.05 20.75
N PHE A 4 3.28 -4.63 19.56
CA PHE A 4 2.23 -5.39 18.89
C PHE A 4 2.78 -6.48 17.96
N SER A 5 2.27 -7.70 18.15
CA SER A 5 1.89 -8.57 17.04
C SER A 5 0.53 -8.09 16.54
N GLU A 6 0.49 -7.27 15.48
CA GLU A 6 -0.75 -7.03 14.76
C GLU A 6 -0.89 -8.13 13.70
N GLN A 7 -1.46 -9.24 14.13
CA GLN A 7 -2.08 -10.20 13.21
C GLN A 7 -3.15 -9.44 12.43
N ALA A 8 -2.97 -9.32 11.11
CA ALA A 8 -4.09 -9.09 10.20
C ALA A 8 -4.89 -10.39 10.06
N ASN A 9 -5.45 -10.85 11.18
CA ASN A 9 -6.52 -11.86 11.21
C ASN A 9 -7.75 -11.13 11.76
N ASN A 10 -8.42 -10.39 10.88
CA ASN A 10 -9.83 -10.10 11.06
C ASN A 10 -10.52 -10.89 9.97
N ASP A 11 -11.00 -12.07 10.36
CA ASP A 11 -12.00 -12.83 9.63
C ASP A 11 -13.28 -11.97 9.62
N ASP A 12 -13.46 -11.18 8.55
CA ASP A 12 -14.74 -10.62 8.17
C ASP A 12 -14.90 -10.89 6.66
N ASP A 13 -15.35 -12.12 6.37
CA ASP A 13 -15.62 -12.68 5.04
C ASP A 13 -16.89 -12.05 4.44
N ASN A 14 -16.90 -10.74 4.25
CA ASN A 14 -17.97 -10.12 3.48
C ASN A 14 -17.52 -8.83 2.79
N ASP A 15 -16.58 -8.92 1.84
CA ASP A 15 -16.53 -7.91 0.79
C ASP A 15 -15.86 -8.40 -0.49
N GLU A 16 -16.27 -7.80 -1.59
CA GLU A 16 -15.97 -8.03 -3.01
C GLU A 16 -14.48 -7.81 -3.40
N THR A 17 -13.55 -8.05 -2.48
CA THR A 17 -12.12 -7.81 -2.63
C THR A 17 -11.37 -9.14 -2.58
N GLY A 18 -10.68 -9.46 -3.66
CA GLY A 18 -9.90 -10.69 -3.78
C GLY A 18 -8.82 -10.86 -2.68
N PRO A 19 -8.07 -11.98 -2.70
CA PRO A 19 -7.13 -12.33 -1.65
C PRO A 19 -6.11 -11.21 -1.38
N LYS A 20 -6.01 -10.79 -0.12
CA LYS A 20 -5.07 -9.75 0.33
C LYS A 20 -3.67 -10.34 0.50
N THR A 21 -2.64 -9.57 0.12
CA THR A 21 -1.24 -9.97 0.30
C THR A 21 -0.72 -9.47 1.65
N ILE A 22 -0.19 -10.37 2.48
CA ILE A 22 0.36 -10.05 3.81
C ILE A 22 1.83 -9.65 3.66
N LEU A 23 2.21 -8.50 4.23
CA LEU A 23 3.58 -7.98 4.24
C LEU A 23 3.98 -7.57 5.66
N ASN A 24 5.25 -7.75 5.98
CA ASN A 24 5.84 -7.25 7.22
C ASN A 24 6.30 -5.80 7.02
N SER A 25 5.94 -4.92 7.96
CA SER A 25 6.40 -3.53 7.94
C SER A 25 7.94 -3.45 8.03
N MET A 26 8.50 -2.37 7.48
CA MET A 26 9.93 -2.06 7.41
C MET A 26 10.78 -3.06 6.60
N HIS A 27 10.15 -3.88 5.76
CA HIS A 27 10.85 -4.80 4.87
C HIS A 27 10.76 -4.35 3.41
N LYS A 28 11.84 -4.59 2.66
CA LYS A 28 11.90 -4.32 1.22
C LYS A 28 11.29 -5.49 0.46
N TYR A 29 10.47 -5.17 -0.54
CA TYR A 29 9.79 -6.12 -1.40
C TYR A 29 10.01 -5.78 -2.87
N GLN A 30 10.04 -6.83 -3.69
CA GLN A 30 10.15 -6.76 -5.14
C GLN A 30 8.90 -7.42 -5.75
N PRO A 31 7.99 -6.64 -6.37
CA PRO A 31 6.88 -7.20 -7.14
C PRO A 31 7.37 -8.10 -8.27
N ARG A 32 6.62 -9.18 -8.53
CA ARG A 32 6.90 -10.14 -9.60
C ARG A 32 5.61 -10.40 -10.38
N PHE A 33 5.68 -10.29 -11.70
CA PHE A 33 4.57 -10.61 -12.59
C PHE A 33 4.77 -12.00 -13.16
N HIS A 34 3.76 -12.85 -13.01
CA HIS A 34 3.80 -14.23 -13.45
C HIS A 34 2.81 -14.44 -14.60
N LEU A 35 3.32 -14.78 -15.78
CA LEU A 35 2.52 -15.15 -16.94
C LEU A 35 2.52 -16.67 -17.09
N VAL A 36 1.33 -17.26 -17.09
CA VAL A 36 1.13 -18.70 -17.26
C VAL A 36 0.17 -18.93 -18.41
N ARG A 37 0.58 -19.75 -19.38
CA ARG A 37 -0.34 -20.24 -20.41
C ARG A 37 -0.98 -21.53 -19.90
N ALA A 38 -2.18 -21.43 -19.36
CA ALA A 38 -2.97 -22.58 -18.91
C ALA A 38 -4.37 -22.52 -19.51
N ASN A 39 -4.98 -23.68 -19.74
CA ASN A 39 -6.39 -23.80 -20.14
C ASN A 39 -7.32 -24.05 -18.95
N ASP A 40 -6.76 -24.27 -17.76
CA ASP A 40 -7.48 -24.50 -16.50
C ASP A 40 -6.60 -24.07 -15.32
N ILE A 41 -7.22 -23.49 -14.29
CA ILE A 41 -6.58 -23.06 -13.05
C ILE A 41 -5.98 -24.26 -12.31
N LEU A 42 -6.61 -25.43 -12.38
CA LEU A 42 -6.12 -26.66 -11.72
C LEU A 42 -4.76 -27.12 -12.24
N LYS A 43 -4.36 -26.69 -13.44
CA LYS A 43 -3.07 -27.02 -14.05
C LYS A 43 -1.97 -26.01 -13.73
N LEU A 44 -2.29 -24.90 -13.04
CA LEU A 44 -1.29 -23.89 -12.65
C LEU A 44 -0.08 -24.48 -11.92
N PRO A 45 -0.22 -25.42 -10.96
CA PRO A 45 0.93 -25.97 -10.23
C PRO A 45 1.94 -26.71 -11.12
N TYR A 46 1.48 -27.25 -12.25
CA TYR A 46 2.30 -28.03 -13.19
C TYR A 46 2.70 -27.23 -14.43
N SER A 47 2.21 -25.99 -14.56
CA SER A 47 2.45 -25.15 -15.73
C SER A 47 3.76 -24.36 -15.58
N THR A 48 4.40 -24.05 -16.71
CA THR A 48 5.61 -23.23 -16.70
C THR A 48 5.26 -21.75 -16.46
N PHE A 49 5.85 -21.16 -15.43
CA PHE A 49 5.70 -19.74 -15.11
C PHE A 49 6.77 -18.92 -15.81
N ARG A 50 6.36 -17.94 -16.63
CA ARG A 50 7.26 -16.87 -17.08
C ARG A 50 7.18 -15.74 -16.08
N THR A 51 8.30 -15.46 -15.41
CA THR A 51 8.36 -14.42 -14.37
C THR A 51 9.07 -13.18 -14.87
N TYR A 52 8.44 -12.03 -14.72
CA TYR A 52 8.97 -10.71 -15.03
C TYR A 52 9.14 -9.90 -13.75
N VAL A 53 10.29 -9.24 -13.64
CA VAL A 53 10.66 -8.46 -12.46
C VAL A 53 11.10 -7.07 -12.91
N PHE A 54 10.46 -6.05 -12.36
CA PHE A 54 10.74 -4.65 -12.64
C PHE A 54 11.44 -4.04 -11.42
N LYS A 55 12.75 -3.84 -11.50
CA LYS A 55 13.56 -3.39 -10.34
C LYS A 55 13.15 -2.01 -9.84
N GLU A 56 12.63 -1.16 -10.74
CA GLU A 56 12.07 0.15 -10.43
C GLU A 56 10.81 0.09 -9.55
N THR A 57 10.20 -1.08 -9.40
CA THR A 57 8.99 -1.29 -8.57
C THR A 57 9.30 -1.81 -7.17
N GLU A 58 10.57 -1.91 -6.77
CA GLU A 58 10.93 -2.20 -5.38
C GLU A 58 10.37 -1.16 -4.42
N PHE A 59 9.86 -1.60 -3.28
CA PHE A 59 9.33 -0.72 -2.24
C PHE A 59 9.60 -1.27 -0.85
N ILE A 60 9.43 -0.43 0.17
CA ILE A 60 9.47 -0.84 1.57
C ILE A 60 8.04 -0.73 2.11
N ALA A 61 7.53 -1.81 2.70
CA ALA A 61 6.23 -1.77 3.36
C ALA A 61 6.33 -0.91 4.63
N VAL A 62 5.39 -0.01 4.86
CA VAL A 62 5.36 0.87 6.03
C VAL A 62 3.93 1.04 6.50
N THR A 63 3.74 1.24 7.80
CA THR A 63 2.43 1.59 8.39
C THR A 63 2.14 3.09 8.30
N ALA A 64 3.16 3.91 8.08
CA ALA A 64 3.04 5.33 7.84
C ALA A 64 4.20 5.83 6.98
N TYR A 65 3.97 6.81 6.12
CA TYR A 65 5.04 7.40 5.32
C TYR A 65 6.08 8.07 6.22
N GLN A 66 7.35 7.73 6.00
CA GLN A 66 8.48 8.36 6.69
C GLN A 66 9.09 9.52 5.90
N ASN A 67 9.07 9.43 4.57
CA ASN A 67 9.66 10.44 3.69
C ASN A 67 8.58 11.37 3.13
N GLU A 68 8.64 12.64 3.52
CA GLU A 68 7.68 13.67 3.10
C GLU A 68 7.63 13.84 1.58
N LYS A 69 8.73 13.62 0.85
CA LYS A 69 8.75 13.70 -0.62
C LYS A 69 7.88 12.62 -1.24
N ILE A 70 7.85 11.42 -0.65
CA ILE A 70 6.99 10.32 -1.10
C ILE A 70 5.53 10.64 -0.77
N THR A 71 5.26 11.18 0.41
CA THR A 71 3.90 11.62 0.79
C THR A 71 3.35 12.62 -0.22
N GLN A 72 4.13 13.65 -0.57
CA GLN A 72 3.69 14.65 -1.56
C GLN A 72 3.53 14.05 -2.95
N LEU A 73 4.48 13.22 -3.40
CA LEU A 73 4.35 12.51 -4.66
C LEU A 73 3.06 11.68 -4.73
N LYS A 74 2.69 11.00 -3.64
CA LYS A 74 1.45 10.22 -3.55
C LYS A 74 0.21 11.12 -3.54
N ILE A 75 0.25 12.26 -2.86
CA ILE A 75 -0.84 13.25 -2.87
C ILE A 75 -1.10 13.76 -4.30
N ASP A 76 -0.04 14.14 -5.01
CA ASP A 76 -0.13 14.74 -6.34
C ASP A 76 -0.61 13.77 -7.41
N ASN A 77 -0.25 12.49 -7.30
CA ASN A 77 -0.48 11.51 -8.36
C ASN A 77 -1.67 10.57 -8.08
N ASN A 78 -2.01 10.29 -6.83
CA ASN A 78 -3.13 9.40 -6.51
C ASN A 78 -4.48 10.17 -6.61
N PRO A 79 -5.43 9.78 -7.49
CA PRO A 79 -6.72 10.47 -7.61
C PRO A 79 -7.53 10.50 -6.31
N PHE A 80 -7.41 9.46 -5.47
CA PHE A 80 -8.10 9.39 -4.17
C PHE A 80 -7.52 10.35 -3.12
N ALA A 81 -6.36 10.95 -3.39
CA ALA A 81 -5.70 11.90 -2.51
C ALA A 81 -5.96 13.37 -2.89
N LYS A 82 -6.81 13.64 -3.89
CA LYS A 82 -6.98 14.99 -4.45
C LYS A 82 -7.34 16.06 -3.42
N GLY A 83 -8.13 15.72 -2.39
CA GLY A 83 -8.52 16.65 -1.32
C GLY A 83 -7.36 17.20 -0.48
N PHE A 84 -6.19 16.55 -0.50
CA PHE A 84 -4.99 17.04 0.19
C PHE A 84 -4.12 17.97 -0.67
N ARG A 85 -4.38 18.05 -1.99
CA ARG A 85 -3.59 18.88 -2.92
C ARG A 85 -3.84 20.38 -2.69
N ASP A 86 -5.09 20.75 -2.44
CA ASP A 86 -5.52 22.16 -2.42
C ASP A 86 -5.23 22.89 -1.10
N THR A 87 -4.69 22.19 -0.09
CA THR A 87 -4.34 22.81 1.21
C THR A 87 -3.10 23.72 1.13
N GLY A 88 -2.44 23.80 -0.03
CA GLY A 88 -1.32 24.72 -0.28
C GLY A 88 -1.71 26.19 -0.48
N ALA A 89 -2.99 26.53 -0.67
CA ALA A 89 -3.40 27.88 -1.12
C ALA A 89 -4.32 28.66 -0.16
N GLY A 90 -4.55 28.22 1.08
CA GLY A 90 -5.51 28.87 1.99
C GLY A 90 -5.14 28.82 3.47
N LYS A 91 -4.52 29.89 3.96
CA LYS A 91 -4.48 30.45 5.33
C LYS A 91 -4.74 29.54 6.57
N ARG A 92 -3.83 29.74 7.55
CA ARG A 92 -3.93 29.65 9.03
C ARG A 92 -3.44 28.37 9.72
N GLU A 93 -2.20 28.49 10.22
CA GLU A 93 -1.77 28.22 11.60
C GLU A 93 -2.46 27.05 12.33
N LYS A 94 -1.94 25.84 12.12
CA LYS A 94 -1.90 24.69 13.08
C LYS A 94 -1.05 23.56 12.48
N ASN A 95 0.21 23.86 12.18
CA ASN A 95 1.06 23.06 11.29
C ASN A 95 1.71 21.80 11.90
N SER A 96 1.59 21.55 13.21
CA SER A 96 2.18 20.36 13.84
C SER A 96 1.21 19.18 13.97
N VAL A 97 -0.07 19.45 14.27
CA VAL A 97 -1.06 18.39 14.54
C VAL A 97 -1.64 17.78 13.26
N ARG A 98 -1.82 18.58 12.19
CA ARG A 98 -2.30 18.08 10.88
C ARG A 98 -1.28 17.25 10.11
N ARG A 99 0.02 17.44 10.35
CA ARG A 99 1.10 16.68 9.69
C ARG A 99 1.10 15.21 10.08
N GLN A 100 0.84 14.90 11.35
CA GLN A 100 0.71 13.52 11.81
C GLN A 100 -0.48 12.83 11.14
N SER A 101 -1.59 13.56 10.96
CA SER A 101 -2.81 13.05 10.31
C SER A 101 -2.58 12.61 8.86
N ILE A 102 -1.76 13.33 8.09
CA ILE A 102 -1.50 12.99 6.68
C ILE A 102 -0.65 11.71 6.56
N ASN A 103 0.31 11.53 7.46
CA ASN A 103 1.15 10.33 7.47
C ASN A 103 0.37 9.07 7.91
N THR A 104 -0.69 9.23 8.72
CA THR A 104 -1.56 8.13 9.17
C THR A 104 -2.80 7.92 8.29
N LEU A 105 -3.35 8.95 7.63
CA LEU A 105 -4.61 8.80 6.86
C LEU A 105 -4.48 7.85 5.68
N PHE A 106 -3.33 7.80 5.01
CA PHE A 106 -3.14 6.83 3.92
C PHE A 106 -3.03 5.38 4.37
N CYS A 107 -2.89 5.13 5.68
CA CYS A 107 -2.99 3.79 6.28
C CYS A 107 -4.46 3.38 6.51
N SER A 108 -5.40 4.33 6.52
CA SER A 108 -6.81 4.07 6.93
C SER A 108 -7.85 4.34 5.85
N LEU A 109 -7.47 4.71 4.63
CA LEU A 109 -8.40 4.79 3.48
C LEU A 109 -8.65 3.40 2.86
N GLY A 110 -9.16 2.51 3.70
CA GLY A 110 -9.82 1.26 3.35
C GLY A 110 -10.94 1.08 4.36
N HIS A 111 -12.00 1.85 4.18
CA HIS A 111 -13.32 1.56 4.71
C HIS A 111 -14.24 1.34 3.52
#